data_AF-R6E0B4-F1
#
_entry.id   AF-R6E0B4-F1
#
_cell.length_a   1.000
_cell.length_b   1.000
_cell.length_c   1.000
_cell.angle_alpha   90.00
_cell.angle_beta   90.00
_cell.angle_gamma   90.00
#
_symmetry.space_group_name_H-M   'P 1'
#
loop_
_entity.id
_entity.type
_entity.pdbx_description
1 polymer ?
#
loop_
_entity_poly.entity_id
_entity_poly.type
_entity_poly.pdbx_seq_one_letter_code
_entity_poly.pdbx_strand_id
1 'polypeptide(L)' 'MVTKMNKRKPDEWEWRCIDGNWTKRPAAYCTYHHGVLTEALMKVHKCKERECKRLRLEVDWENEGREVER' A
#
# COMPACT_ATOMS: atom_id res chain seq x y z
N MET A 1 -4.50 -31.31 -22.01
CA MET A 1 -4.10 -29.91 -22.32
C MET A 1 -4.59 -29.07 -21.15
N VAL A 2 -3.73 -28.69 -20.20
CA VAL A 2 -4.17 -27.90 -19.03
C VAL A 2 -4.23 -26.44 -19.47
N THR A 3 -5.44 -25.93 -19.64
CA THR A 3 -5.72 -24.53 -19.95
C THR A 3 -5.21 -23.67 -18.79
N LYS A 4 -4.11 -22.94 -19.02
CA LYS A 4 -3.62 -21.92 -18.09
C LYS A 4 -4.74 -20.89 -17.88
N MET A 5 -5.42 -20.97 -16.75
CA MET A 5 -6.41 -19.98 -16.33
C MET A 5 -5.69 -18.64 -16.20
N ASN A 6 -6.01 -17.72 -17.11
CA ASN A 6 -5.45 -16.38 -17.16
C ASN A 6 -5.93 -15.64 -15.91
N LYS A 7 -5.09 -15.58 -14.87
CA LYS A 7 -5.34 -14.82 -13.64
C LYS A 7 -5.56 -13.36 -14.05
N ARG A 8 -6.81 -12.93 -14.20
CA ARG A 8 -7.16 -11.52 -14.35
C ARG A 8 -6.65 -10.86 -13.09
N LYS A 9 -5.57 -10.07 -13.21
CA LYS A 9 -5.10 -9.25 -12.09
C LYS A 9 -6.30 -8.41 -11.64
N PRO A 10 -6.66 -8.40 -10.35
CA PRO A 10 -7.71 -7.51 -9.90
C PRO A 10 -7.32 -6.09 -10.31
N ASP A 11 -8.28 -5.32 -10.81
CA ASP A 11 -8.10 -3.91 -11.16
C ASP A 11 -7.26 -3.23 -10.07
N GLU A 12 -6.01 -2.92 -10.38
CA GLU A 12 -5.05 -2.31 -9.46
C GLU A 12 -5.47 -0.86 -9.24
N TRP A 13 -6.41 -0.68 -8.32
CA TRP A 13 -6.83 0.56 -7.72
C TRP A 13 -5.62 1.44 -7.34
N GLU A 14 -5.67 2.70 -7.79
CA GLU A 14 -4.59 3.67 -7.62
C GLU A 14 -4.85 4.57 -6.41
N TRP A 15 -3.82 4.75 -5.59
CA TRP A 15 -3.85 5.55 -4.38
C TRP A 15 -3.16 6.90 -4.59
N ARG A 16 -3.73 7.96 -3.99
CA ARG A 16 -3.14 9.29 -4.05
C ARG A 16 -2.10 9.50 -2.95
N CYS A 17 -0.86 9.72 -3.36
CA CYS A 17 0.25 10.04 -2.48
C CYS A 17 0.13 11.45 -1.88
N ILE A 18 0.81 11.68 -0.75
CA ILE A 18 0.92 13.00 -0.12
C ILE A 18 1.56 14.08 -1.02
N ASP A 19 2.35 13.64 -2.00
CA ASP A 19 3.02 14.49 -3.00
C ASP A 19 2.11 14.85 -4.19
N GLY A 20 0.87 14.33 -4.22
CA GLY A 20 -0.07 14.54 -5.32
C GLY A 20 0.10 13.57 -6.49
N ASN A 21 1.12 12.70 -6.44
CA ASN A 21 1.30 11.58 -7.36
C ASN A 21 0.35 10.40 -7.06
N TRP A 22 0.20 9.49 -8.01
CA TRP A 22 -0.59 8.26 -7.86
C TRP A 22 0.32 7.04 -7.75
N THR A 23 -0.05 6.07 -6.91
CA THR A 23 0.70 4.82 -6.73
C THR A 23 -0.22 3.63 -6.57
N LYS A 24 0.19 2.49 -7.12
CA LYS A 24 -0.50 1.21 -6.95
C LYS A 24 0.01 0.43 -5.74
N ARG A 25 1.18 0.81 -5.21
CA ARG A 25 1.86 0.11 -4.11
C ARG A 25 2.20 1.09 -2.99
N PRO A 26 1.22 1.53 -2.21
CA PRO A 26 1.50 2.35 -1.05
C PRO A 26 2.11 1.51 0.08
N ALA A 27 3.13 2.07 0.74
CA ALA A 27 3.82 1.42 1.86
C ALA A 27 3.30 1.88 3.22
N ALA A 28 2.73 3.08 3.30
CA ALA A 28 2.14 3.62 4.51
C ALA A 28 1.05 4.64 4.17
N TYR A 29 0.22 4.98 5.15
CA TYR A 29 -0.77 6.04 5.05
C TYR A 29 -0.50 7.14 6.09
N CYS A 30 -0.55 8.40 5.67
CA CYS A 30 -0.45 9.54 6.58
C CYS A 30 -1.82 10.17 6.80
N THR A 31 -2.28 10.12 8.05
CA THR A 31 -3.57 10.69 8.47
C THR A 31 -3.59 12.22 8.47
N TYR A 32 -2.43 12.88 8.55
CA TYR A 32 -2.36 14.34 8.54
C TYR A 32 -2.59 14.94 7.15
N HIS A 33 -1.96 14.35 6.13
CA HIS A 33 -2.09 14.79 4.74
C HIS A 33 -3.20 14.06 3.98
N HIS A 34 -3.88 13.10 4.62
CA HIS A 34 -4.87 12.22 4.02
C HIS A 34 -4.38 11.56 2.71
N GLY A 35 -3.12 11.13 2.69
CA GLY A 35 -2.47 10.57 1.51
C GLY A 35 -1.53 9.43 1.85
N VAL A 36 -1.28 8.58 0.86
CA VAL A 36 -0.36 7.46 1.01
C VAL A 36 1.10 7.90 0.84
N LEU A 37 2.02 7.09 1.36
CA LEU A 37 3.45 7.23 1.18
C LEU A 37 3.98 5.95 0.54
N THR A 38 4.80 6.13 -0.47
CA THR A 38 5.66 5.09 -1.01
C THR A 38 6.91 4.94 -0.14
N GLU A 39 7.65 3.85 -0.31
CA GLU A 39 8.94 3.64 0.38
C GLU A 39 9.91 4.81 0.18
N ALA A 40 9.91 5.42 -1.01
CA ALA A 40 10.71 6.60 -1.31
C ALA A 40 10.26 7.81 -0.47
N LEU A 41 8.95 8.09 -0.42
CA LEU A 41 8.39 9.18 0.39
C LEU A 41 8.62 8.96 1.88
N MET A 42 8.60 7.71 2.35
CA MET A 42 8.95 7.39 3.74
C MET A 42 10.40 7.73 4.07
N LYS A 43 11.35 7.52 3.14
CA LYS A 43 12.76 7.92 3.31
C LYS A 43 12.93 9.44 3.32
N VAL A 44 12.15 10.17 2.52
CA VAL A 44 12.20 11.64 2.45
C VAL A 44 11.60 12.27 3.70
N HIS A 45 10.38 11.88 4.08
CA HIS A 45 9.67 12.47 5.21
C HIS A 45 10.17 11.94 6.56
N LYS A 46 10.91 10.83 6.57
CA LYS A 46 11.46 10.18 7.77
C LYS A 46 10.42 9.90 8.85
N CYS A 47 9.14 9.75 8.46
CA CYS A 47 8.04 9.56 9.41
C CYS A 47 8.22 8.28 10.24
N LYS A 48 8.87 7.25 9.66
CA LYS A 48 9.21 6.01 10.35
C LYS A 48 10.32 6.22 11.40
N GLU A 49 11.37 6.97 11.06
CA GLU A 49 12.47 7.29 11.99
C GLU A 49 12.02 8.24 13.10
N ARG A 50 11.04 9.10 12.82
CA ARG A 50 10.46 10.04 13.80
C ARG A 50 9.34 9.44 14.64
N GLU A 51 9.06 8.15 14.49
CA GLU A 51 7.94 7.45 15.16
C GLU A 51 6.64 8.26 15.08
N CYS A 52 6.34 8.75 13.88
CA CYS A 52 5.25 9.68 13.70
C CYS A 52 3.91 8.98 14.02
N LYS A 53 3.26 9.40 15.11
CA LYS A 53 1.96 8.85 15.58
C LYS A 53 0.84 8.90 14.53
N ARG A 54 1.01 9.71 13.48
CA ARG A 54 0.05 9.91 12.39
C ARG A 54 0.29 9.01 11.18
N LEU A 55 1.41 8.28 11.17
CA LEU A 55 1.79 7.33 10.12
C LEU A 55 1.21 5.95 10.46
N ARG A 56 0.40 5.40 9.57
CA ARG A 56 -0.06 4.01 9.63
C ARG A 56 0.78 3.17 8.67
N LEU A 57 1.59 2.28 9.23
CA LEU A 57 2.43 1.33 8.51
C LEU A 57 1.66 0.06 8.11
N GLU A 58 0.63 -0.28 8.87
CA GLU A 58 -0.25 -1.42 8.64
C GLU A 58 -1.27 -1.08 7.56
N VAL A 59 -0.77 -1.01 6.35
CA VAL A 59 -1.61 -1.18 5.18
C VAL A 59 -1.37 -2.58 4.67
N ASP A 60 -2.00 -3.54 5.35
CA ASP A 60 -2.03 -4.93 4.92
C ASP A 60 -2.91 -5.01 3.67
N TRP A 61 -2.28 -4.97 2.49
CA TRP A 61 -2.96 -5.10 1.19
C TRP A 61 -2.93 -6.54 0.65
N GLU A 62 -2.27 -7.46 1.34
CA GLU A 62 -1.97 -8.82 0.85
C GLU A 62 -2.67 -9.94 1.63
N ASN A 63 -3.38 -9.64 2.73
CA ASN A 63 -3.97 -10.70 3.56
C ASN A 63 -5.47 -10.98 3.29
N GLU A 64 -6.06 -10.44 2.23
CA GLU A 64 -7.36 -10.93 1.70
C GLU A 64 -7.18 -12.13 0.74
N GLY A 65 -6.23 -13.01 1.04
CA GLY A 65 -5.92 -14.17 0.20
C GLY A 65 -5.35 -15.37 0.93
N ARG A 66 -5.16 -15.32 2.25
CA ARG A 66 -4.76 -16.50 3.02
C ARG A 66 -6.00 -17.18 3.56
N GLU A 67 -6.55 -18.04 2.71
CA GLU A 67 -7.53 -19.06 3.05
C GLU A 67 -7.14 -19.70 4.40
N VAL A 68 -8.04 -19.62 5.37
CA VAL A 68 -7.98 -20.42 6.60
C VAL A 68 -8.23 -21.86 6.18
N GLU A 69 -7.17 -22.59 5.87
CA GLU A 69 -7.24 -24.05 5.73
C GLU A 69 -7.54 -24.61 7.13
N ARG A 70 -8.77 -25.08 7.33
CA ARG A 70 -9.24 -25.77 8.54
C ARG A 70 -9.69 -27.17 8.17
#